data_AF-A0AAQ4EQG1-F1
#
_entry.id   AF-A0AAQ4EQG1-F1
#
_cell.length_a   1.000
_cell.length_b   1.000
_cell.length_c   1.000
_cell.angle_alpha   90.00
_cell.angle_beta   90.00
_cell.angle_gamma   90.00
#
_symmetry.space_group_name_H-M   'P 1'
#
loop_
_entity.id
_entity.type
_entity.pdbx_description
1 polymer ?
#
loop_
_entity_poly.entity_id
_entity_poly.type
_entity_poly.pdbx_seq_one_letter_code
_entity_poly.pdbx_strand_id
1 'polypeptide(L)'
;MSEEESRRVVAAEVQHVTLSEFLNAVLGESVAQIFGLKPATTPRWRGYDPTLNPGVSNVFAAAAFRFGHSLVPHAFHRYDKRHRLLLNDTPLHSEFFNPTHLFRPGAVDRLVLGLVNQAAPRMDEQLSPEVTNRLFQPQGQDFGLDLMALNVQRGRDHGLLPYVAWRRHCGLQEVRGFRDLEQFMGPAAAQALGKLYA
;
A
#
# COMPACT_ATOMS: atom_id res chain seq x y z
N MET A 1 -7.82 -26.98 -20.18
CA MET A 1 -7.78 -26.64 -18.75
C MET A 1 -9.21 -26.30 -18.35
N SER A 2 -9.73 -26.86 -17.24
CA SER A 2 -11.05 -26.47 -16.74
C SER A 2 -10.97 -25.12 -16.02
N GLU A 3 -12.12 -24.46 -15.80
CA GLU A 3 -12.21 -23.20 -15.04
C GLU A 3 -11.53 -23.32 -13.66
N GLU A 4 -11.81 -24.39 -12.92
CA GLU A 4 -11.22 -24.63 -11.60
C GLU A 4 -9.71 -24.83 -11.65
N GLU A 5 -9.19 -25.49 -12.69
CA GLU A 5 -7.73 -25.64 -12.86
C GLU A 5 -7.08 -24.30 -13.23
N SER A 6 -7.72 -23.47 -14.07
CA SER A 6 -7.24 -22.12 -14.37
C SER A 6 -7.23 -21.24 -13.11
N ARG A 7 -8.30 -21.28 -12.30
CA ARG A 7 -8.38 -20.55 -11.04
C ARG A 7 -7.27 -20.96 -10.07
N ARG A 8 -6.97 -22.25 -9.96
CA ARG A 8 -5.89 -22.78 -9.10
C ARG A 8 -4.53 -22.25 -9.52
N VAL A 9 -4.26 -22.22 -10.83
CA VAL A 9 -2.98 -21.69 -11.36
C VAL A 9 -2.85 -20.20 -11.06
N VAL A 10 -3.86 -19.38 -11.36
CA VAL A 10 -3.81 -17.93 -11.09
C VAL A 10 -3.64 -17.64 -9.59
N ALA A 11 -4.31 -18.40 -8.72
CA ALA A 11 -4.13 -18.26 -7.28
C ALA A 11 -2.68 -18.57 -6.85
N ALA A 12 -2.07 -19.60 -7.42
CA ALA A 12 -0.67 -19.96 -7.15
C ALA A 12 0.30 -18.88 -7.67
N GLU A 13 0.04 -18.28 -8.84
CA GLU A 13 0.83 -17.17 -9.38
C GLU A 13 0.80 -15.95 -8.44
N VAL A 14 -0.39 -15.54 -7.99
CA VAL A 14 -0.54 -14.43 -7.05
C VAL A 14 0.17 -14.71 -5.72
N GLN A 15 0.03 -15.93 -5.18
CA GLN A 15 0.73 -16.33 -3.95
C GLN A 15 2.24 -16.31 -4.13
N HIS A 16 2.74 -16.85 -5.26
CA HIS A 16 4.16 -16.89 -5.53
C HIS A 16 4.75 -15.48 -5.60
N VAL A 17 4.23 -14.62 -6.49
CA VAL A 17 4.68 -13.22 -6.63
C VAL A 17 4.60 -12.46 -5.31
N THR A 18 3.54 -12.68 -4.53
CA THR A 18 3.37 -12.03 -3.22
C THR A 18 4.50 -12.42 -2.25
N LEU A 19 4.77 -13.72 -2.11
CA LEU A 19 5.73 -14.25 -1.13
C LEU A 19 7.19 -14.13 -1.58
N SER A 20 7.48 -14.33 -2.88
CA SER A 20 8.86 -14.30 -3.42
C SER A 20 9.36 -12.88 -3.65
N GLU A 21 8.50 -11.96 -4.09
CA GLU A 21 8.90 -10.65 -4.60
C GLU A 21 8.32 -9.53 -3.74
N PHE A 22 7.00 -9.42 -3.66
CA PHE A 22 6.34 -8.26 -3.04
C PHE A 22 6.68 -8.10 -1.55
N LEU A 23 6.54 -9.16 -0.74
CA LEU A 23 6.83 -9.07 0.69
C LEU A 23 8.30 -8.76 0.97
N ASN A 24 9.21 -9.25 0.13
CA ASN A 24 10.63 -8.92 0.26
C ASN A 24 10.89 -7.44 -0.03
N ALA A 25 10.27 -6.89 -1.09
CA ALA A 25 10.38 -5.48 -1.43
C ALA A 25 9.78 -4.56 -0.35
N VAL A 26 8.72 -4.99 0.33
CA VAL A 26 8.02 -4.20 1.36
C VAL A 26 8.70 -4.29 2.74
N LEU A 27 9.03 -5.50 3.19
CA LEU A 27 9.51 -5.75 4.55
C LEU A 27 11.04 -5.80 4.64
N GLY A 28 11.71 -6.03 3.52
CA GLY A 28 13.13 -6.34 3.45
C GLY A 28 13.44 -7.82 3.73
N GLU A 29 14.58 -8.25 3.20
CA GLU A 29 15.07 -9.63 3.22
C GLU A 29 15.14 -10.22 4.64
N SER A 30 15.69 -9.46 5.57
CA SER A 30 15.87 -9.90 6.96
C SER A 30 14.54 -10.18 7.65
N VAL A 31 13.55 -9.30 7.47
CA VAL A 31 12.22 -9.47 8.09
C VAL A 31 11.48 -10.64 7.44
N ALA A 32 11.49 -10.73 6.11
CA ALA A 32 10.90 -11.86 5.40
C ALA A 32 11.51 -13.20 5.83
N GLN A 33 12.81 -13.25 6.11
CA GLN A 33 13.49 -14.43 6.61
C GLN A 33 13.12 -14.74 8.08
N ILE A 34 13.15 -13.75 8.97
CA ILE A 34 12.81 -13.93 10.40
C ILE A 34 11.40 -14.51 10.57
N PHE A 35 10.45 -14.05 9.76
CA PHE A 35 9.06 -14.53 9.80
C PHE A 35 8.79 -15.72 8.88
N GLY A 36 9.80 -16.28 8.20
CA GLY A 36 9.64 -17.46 7.36
C GLY A 36 8.68 -17.26 6.18
N LEU A 37 8.59 -16.04 5.64
CA LEU A 37 7.61 -15.64 4.62
C LEU A 37 8.02 -16.02 3.19
N LYS A 38 9.20 -16.63 3.04
CA LYS A 38 9.73 -17.02 1.73
C LYS A 38 9.16 -18.35 1.26
N PRO A 39 8.94 -18.52 -0.07
CA PRO A 39 8.57 -19.81 -0.60
C PRO A 39 9.59 -20.89 -0.22
N ALA A 40 9.09 -22.10 0.04
CA ALA A 40 9.97 -23.24 0.28
C ALA A 40 10.78 -23.57 -0.97
N THR A 41 12.05 -23.92 -0.78
CA THR A 41 12.94 -24.39 -1.85
C THR A 41 12.69 -25.84 -2.25
N THR A 42 11.81 -26.55 -1.53
CA THR A 42 11.47 -27.94 -1.79
C THR A 42 10.20 -28.04 -2.66
N PRO A 43 10.04 -29.11 -3.47
CA PRO A 43 8.91 -29.24 -4.39
C PRO A 43 7.53 -29.33 -3.72
N ARG A 44 7.46 -29.61 -2.41
CA ARG A 44 6.22 -29.70 -1.64
C ARG A 44 6.39 -29.07 -0.28
N TRP A 45 5.67 -27.98 -0.02
CA TRP A 45 5.55 -27.42 1.31
C TRP A 45 4.63 -28.31 2.18
N ARG A 46 5.05 -28.60 3.41
CA ARG A 46 4.33 -29.47 4.35
C ARG A 46 3.89 -28.76 5.63
N GLY A 47 3.99 -27.44 5.68
CA GLY A 47 3.73 -26.64 6.89
C GLY A 47 2.27 -26.27 7.10
N TYR A 48 1.31 -26.88 6.39
CA TYR A 48 -0.11 -26.57 6.58
C TYR A 48 -0.53 -26.96 7.99
N ASP A 49 -0.99 -25.98 8.75
CA ASP A 49 -1.51 -26.15 10.10
C ASP A 49 -3.01 -25.82 10.10
N PRO A 50 -3.90 -26.81 10.27
CA PRO A 50 -5.34 -26.56 10.30
C PRO A 50 -5.82 -25.82 11.56
N THR A 51 -4.97 -25.67 12.58
CA THR A 51 -5.28 -24.94 13.82
C THR A 51 -4.97 -23.45 13.73
N LEU A 52 -4.24 -23.02 12.69
CA LEU A 52 -3.92 -21.63 12.44
C LEU A 52 -5.19 -20.85 12.07
N ASN A 53 -5.36 -19.65 12.63
CA ASN A 53 -6.42 -18.73 12.20
C ASN A 53 -5.99 -17.99 10.92
N PRO A 54 -6.62 -18.22 9.75
CA PRO A 54 -6.27 -17.55 8.51
C PRO A 54 -6.94 -16.16 8.36
N GLY A 55 -7.69 -15.72 9.38
CA GLY A 55 -8.42 -14.46 9.36
C GLY A 55 -7.49 -13.25 9.28
N VAL A 56 -7.87 -12.28 8.45
CA VAL A 56 -7.18 -10.99 8.39
C VAL A 56 -7.46 -10.22 9.68
N SER A 57 -6.42 -9.79 10.38
CA SER A 57 -6.58 -9.04 11.62
C SER A 57 -7.16 -7.65 11.35
N ASN A 58 -7.94 -7.14 12.33
CA ASN A 58 -8.57 -5.83 12.22
C ASN A 58 -7.54 -4.72 11.96
N VAL A 59 -6.42 -4.73 12.69
CA VAL A 59 -5.34 -3.73 12.51
C VAL A 59 -4.72 -3.78 11.12
N PHE A 60 -4.58 -4.97 10.52
CA PHE A 60 -4.01 -5.11 9.19
C PHE A 60 -4.93 -4.48 8.14
N ALA A 61 -6.23 -4.82 8.18
CA ALA A 61 -7.21 -4.33 7.22
C ALA A 61 -7.55 -2.83 7.40
N ALA A 62 -7.68 -2.38 8.64
CA ALA A 62 -8.11 -1.02 8.95
C ALA A 62 -6.97 0.01 8.90
N ALA A 63 -5.71 -0.40 9.11
CA ALA A 63 -4.57 0.51 9.20
C ALA A 63 -3.30 0.02 8.48
N ALA A 64 -2.70 -1.10 8.90
CA ALA A 64 -1.31 -1.41 8.53
C ALA A 64 -1.08 -1.56 7.02
N PHE A 65 -1.98 -2.28 6.32
CA PHE A 65 -1.84 -2.49 4.88
C PHE A 65 -2.21 -1.26 4.04
N ARG A 66 -2.57 -0.14 4.68
CA ARG A 66 -2.79 1.16 4.02
C ARG A 66 -1.51 1.99 3.86
N PHE A 67 -0.34 1.45 4.23
CA PHE A 67 0.96 2.08 3.96
C PHE A 67 1.12 2.42 2.47
N GLY A 68 0.53 1.63 1.57
CA GLY A 68 0.56 1.86 0.13
C GLY A 68 -0.05 3.20 -0.32
N HIS A 69 -0.83 3.88 0.53
CA HIS A 69 -1.41 5.17 0.16
C HIS A 69 -0.36 6.29 -0.01
N SER A 70 0.81 6.21 0.65
CA SER A 70 1.92 7.15 0.39
C SER A 70 2.67 6.84 -0.91
N LEU A 71 2.53 5.62 -1.43
CA LEU A 71 3.11 5.19 -2.71
C LEU A 71 2.26 5.62 -3.92
N VAL A 72 1.16 6.35 -3.71
CA VAL A 72 0.27 6.76 -4.80
C VAL A 72 0.81 8.03 -5.45
N PRO A 73 1.17 8.00 -6.75
CA PRO A 73 1.68 9.19 -7.44
C PRO A 73 0.57 10.19 -7.73
N HIS A 74 0.94 11.38 -8.19
CA HIS A 74 -0.01 12.41 -8.61
C HIS A 74 -0.68 12.09 -9.97
N ALA A 75 -0.03 11.27 -10.80
CA ALA A 75 -0.53 10.80 -12.07
C ALA A 75 0.19 9.50 -12.48
N PHE A 76 -0.44 8.70 -13.32
CA PHE A 76 0.22 7.56 -13.97
C PHE A 76 0.88 7.99 -15.26
N HIS A 77 2.16 7.66 -15.40
CA HIS A 77 2.89 7.88 -16.65
C HIS A 77 2.43 6.90 -17.73
N ARG A 78 2.50 7.33 -18.98
CA ARG A 78 2.21 6.48 -20.14
C ARG A 78 3.43 6.35 -21.02
N TYR A 79 3.69 5.15 -21.53
CA TYR A 79 4.88 4.88 -22.33
C TYR A 79 4.52 4.23 -23.66
N ASP A 80 5.26 4.56 -24.72
CA ASP A 80 5.14 3.85 -26.00
C ASP A 80 5.87 2.50 -25.98
N LYS A 81 5.66 1.70 -27.04
CA LYS A 81 6.30 0.39 -27.21
C LYS A 81 7.83 0.39 -27.24
N ARG A 82 8.47 1.58 -27.27
CA ARG A 82 9.93 1.76 -27.21
C ARG A 82 10.36 2.29 -25.83
N HIS A 83 9.50 2.18 -24.81
CA HIS A 83 9.74 2.70 -23.46
C HIS A 83 10.07 4.20 -23.45
N ARG A 84 9.45 4.99 -24.34
CA ARG A 84 9.55 6.45 -24.31
C ARG A 84 8.32 7.05 -23.63
N LEU A 85 8.55 7.96 -22.70
CA LEU A 85 7.51 8.68 -21.97
C LEU A 85 6.63 9.47 -22.95
N LEU A 86 5.33 9.35 -22.78
CA LEU A 86 4.31 10.14 -23.47
C LEU A 86 3.85 11.25 -22.52
N LEU A 87 4.10 12.51 -22.89
CA LEU A 87 3.75 13.67 -22.06
C LEU A 87 2.26 14.02 -22.18
N ASN A 88 1.39 13.12 -21.74
CA ASN A 88 -0.06 13.28 -21.75
C ASN A 88 -0.72 12.68 -20.52
N ASP A 89 -0.02 12.78 -19.39
CA ASP A 89 -0.49 12.24 -18.13
C ASP A 89 -1.74 12.97 -17.65
N THR A 90 -2.56 12.21 -16.95
CA THR A 90 -3.87 12.64 -16.48
C THR A 90 -3.82 12.62 -14.95
N PRO A 91 -4.19 13.71 -14.27
CA PRO A 91 -4.21 13.75 -12.82
C PRO A 91 -5.05 12.61 -12.26
N LEU A 92 -4.57 11.95 -11.20
CA LEU A 92 -5.18 10.74 -10.67
C LEU A 92 -6.66 10.94 -10.28
N HIS A 93 -7.04 12.10 -9.75
CA HIS A 93 -8.41 12.39 -9.35
C HIS A 93 -9.41 12.30 -10.51
N SER A 94 -8.95 12.53 -11.74
CA SER A 94 -9.79 12.43 -12.94
C SER A 94 -9.89 11.02 -13.54
N GLU A 95 -9.10 10.07 -13.01
CA GLU A 95 -9.10 8.66 -13.40
C GLU A 95 -9.94 7.79 -12.44
N PHE A 96 -10.23 8.25 -11.22
CA PHE A 96 -11.05 7.48 -10.28
C PHE A 96 -12.44 7.20 -10.87
N PHE A 97 -12.79 5.92 -10.94
CA PHE A 97 -14.06 5.42 -11.49
C PHE A 97 -14.37 5.89 -12.93
N ASN A 98 -13.34 6.31 -13.69
CA ASN A 98 -13.50 6.82 -15.04
C ASN A 98 -12.79 5.91 -16.06
N PRO A 99 -13.48 4.94 -16.67
CA PRO A 99 -12.85 4.02 -17.63
C PRO A 99 -12.64 4.63 -19.02
N THR A 100 -13.03 5.89 -19.25
CA THR A 100 -13.05 6.51 -20.59
C THR A 100 -11.70 6.43 -21.29
N HIS A 101 -10.60 6.61 -20.55
CA HIS A 101 -9.25 6.56 -21.12
C HIS A 101 -8.80 5.13 -21.46
N LEU A 102 -9.35 4.11 -20.80
CA LEU A 102 -8.97 2.70 -21.01
C LEU A 102 -9.50 2.12 -22.33
N PHE A 103 -10.61 2.65 -22.85
CA PHE A 103 -11.19 2.16 -24.11
C PHE A 103 -10.44 2.62 -25.37
N ARG A 104 -9.45 3.51 -25.23
CA ARG A 104 -8.63 3.93 -26.37
C ARG A 104 -7.67 2.81 -26.79
N PRO A 105 -7.49 2.55 -28.09
CA PRO A 105 -6.54 1.53 -28.55
C PRO A 105 -5.14 1.70 -27.95
N GLY A 106 -4.64 0.63 -27.33
CA GLY A 106 -3.31 0.58 -26.69
C GLY A 106 -3.22 1.33 -25.36
N ALA A 107 -4.32 1.80 -24.76
CA ALA A 107 -4.28 2.50 -23.47
C ALA A 107 -3.77 1.61 -22.34
N VAL A 108 -4.25 0.36 -22.27
CA VAL A 108 -3.81 -0.62 -21.25
C VAL A 108 -2.32 -0.89 -21.38
N ASP A 109 -1.82 -1.18 -22.58
CA ASP A 109 -0.39 -1.43 -22.82
C ASP A 109 0.47 -0.25 -22.35
N ARG A 110 0.06 0.98 -22.68
CA ARG A 110 0.78 2.20 -22.27
C ARG A 110 0.79 2.39 -20.76
N LEU A 111 -0.30 2.05 -20.07
CA LEU A 111 -0.40 2.11 -18.61
C LEU A 111 0.43 1.02 -17.94
N VAL A 112 0.40 -0.22 -18.46
CA VAL A 112 1.26 -1.31 -17.98
C VAL A 112 2.73 -0.95 -18.14
N LEU A 113 3.12 -0.40 -19.29
CA LEU A 113 4.48 0.13 -19.47
C LEU A 113 4.76 1.29 -18.50
N GLY A 114 3.77 2.12 -18.18
CA GLY A 114 3.84 3.09 -17.09
C GLY A 114 4.21 2.46 -15.76
N LEU A 115 3.47 1.43 -15.32
CA LEU A 115 3.71 0.72 -14.05
C LEU A 115 5.10 0.06 -13.98
N VAL A 116 5.69 -0.28 -15.13
CA VAL A 116 7.05 -0.85 -15.21
C VAL A 116 8.13 0.24 -15.18
N ASN A 117 7.94 1.38 -15.84
CA ASN A 117 8.98 2.40 -16.00
C ASN A 117 8.91 3.53 -14.96
N GLN A 118 7.74 3.80 -14.39
CA GLN A 118 7.53 4.86 -13.41
C GLN A 118 7.98 4.38 -12.02
N ALA A 119 8.92 5.10 -11.41
CA ALA A 119 9.27 4.88 -10.02
C ALA A 119 8.09 5.24 -9.10
N ALA A 120 7.81 4.37 -8.13
CA ALA A 120 6.86 4.68 -7.08
C ALA A 120 7.39 5.82 -6.18
N PRO A 121 6.51 6.70 -5.69
CA PRO A 121 6.81 7.56 -4.54
C PRO A 121 7.35 6.77 -3.35
N ARG A 122 8.05 7.46 -2.44
CA ARG A 122 8.60 6.83 -1.23
C ARG A 122 7.49 6.55 -0.22
N MET A 123 7.72 5.51 0.60
CA MET A 123 6.94 5.33 1.81
C MET A 123 7.40 6.35 2.86
N ASP A 124 6.75 7.51 2.91
CA ASP A 124 7.02 8.53 3.92
C ASP A 124 5.72 9.25 4.36
N GLU A 125 5.85 10.28 5.19
CA GLU A 125 4.73 11.09 5.67
C GLU A 125 4.14 12.03 4.61
N GLN A 126 4.70 12.06 3.39
CA GLN A 126 4.20 12.90 2.30
C GLN A 126 3.19 12.12 1.46
N LEU A 127 2.03 12.73 1.22
CA LEU A 127 1.01 12.16 0.37
C LEU A 127 0.63 13.13 -0.74
N SER A 128 0.32 12.56 -1.90
CA SER A 128 -0.16 13.31 -3.04
C SER A 128 -1.48 14.05 -2.70
N PRO A 129 -1.63 15.33 -3.08
CA PRO A 129 -2.91 16.05 -2.96
C PRO A 129 -4.08 15.35 -3.67
N GLU A 130 -3.77 14.48 -4.64
CA GLU A 130 -4.74 13.63 -5.33
C GLU A 130 -5.53 12.71 -4.39
N VAL A 131 -4.92 12.31 -3.26
CA VAL A 131 -5.57 11.44 -2.27
C VAL A 131 -5.89 12.14 -0.95
N THR A 132 -5.34 13.31 -0.65
CA THR A 132 -5.65 14.06 0.59
C THR A 132 -6.64 15.20 0.41
N ASN A 133 -6.83 15.74 -0.80
CA ASN A 133 -7.77 16.85 -1.05
C ASN A 133 -8.72 16.59 -2.21
N ARG A 134 -8.36 15.66 -3.10
CA ARG A 134 -9.06 15.39 -4.35
C ARG A 134 -9.52 13.93 -4.49
N LEU A 135 -9.53 13.16 -3.40
CA LEU A 135 -9.97 11.76 -3.46
C LEU A 135 -11.45 11.74 -3.87
N PHE A 136 -11.76 11.04 -4.98
CA PHE A 136 -13.10 10.95 -5.54
C PHE A 136 -13.77 12.31 -5.77
N GLN A 137 -12.97 13.33 -6.13
CA GLN A 137 -13.47 14.65 -6.47
C GLN A 137 -14.51 14.55 -7.61
N PRO A 138 -15.77 14.98 -7.38
CA PRO A 138 -16.78 14.97 -8.41
C PRO A 138 -16.41 15.92 -9.56
N GLN A 139 -16.78 15.55 -10.78
CA GLN A 139 -16.51 16.37 -11.95
C GLN A 139 -17.16 17.76 -11.82
N GLY A 140 -16.38 18.81 -12.06
CA GLY A 140 -16.85 20.20 -11.98
C GLY A 140 -16.85 20.80 -10.58
N GLN A 141 -16.46 20.04 -9.55
CA GLN A 141 -16.24 20.56 -8.20
C GLN A 141 -14.74 20.77 -7.96
N ASP A 142 -14.40 21.62 -7.00
CA ASP A 142 -13.03 21.94 -6.60
C ASP A 142 -12.62 21.31 -5.26
N PHE A 143 -13.47 20.46 -4.69
CA PHE A 143 -13.23 19.74 -3.44
C PHE A 143 -13.44 18.22 -3.60
N GLY A 144 -12.67 17.45 -2.84
CA GLY A 144 -12.79 16.00 -2.71
C GLY A 144 -12.65 15.54 -1.27
N LEU A 145 -12.49 14.24 -1.08
CA LEU A 145 -12.25 13.64 0.22
C LEU A 145 -10.76 13.64 0.57
N ASP A 146 -10.47 13.44 1.86
CA ASP A 146 -9.12 13.22 2.38
C ASP A 146 -8.97 11.76 2.85
N LEU A 147 -8.20 10.97 2.09
CA LEU A 147 -7.93 9.56 2.38
C LEU A 147 -7.23 9.36 3.72
N MET A 148 -6.37 10.30 4.15
CA MET A 148 -5.66 10.20 5.42
C MET A 148 -6.56 10.55 6.59
N ALA A 149 -7.39 11.58 6.46
CA ALA A 149 -8.42 11.86 7.45
C ALA A 149 -9.38 10.67 7.59
N LEU A 150 -9.78 10.05 6.47
CA LEU A 150 -10.60 8.84 6.46
C LEU A 150 -9.89 7.66 7.13
N ASN A 151 -8.58 7.48 6.92
CA ASN A 151 -7.80 6.44 7.60
C ASN A 151 -7.77 6.63 9.12
N VAL A 152 -7.53 7.87 9.58
CA VAL A 152 -7.54 8.19 11.02
C VAL A 152 -8.93 7.94 11.61
N GLN A 153 -9.98 8.40 10.94
CA GLN A 153 -11.35 8.18 11.40
C GLN A 153 -11.73 6.69 11.40
N ARG A 154 -11.30 5.94 10.38
CA ARG A 154 -11.52 4.49 10.30
C ARG A 154 -10.81 3.73 11.42
N GLY A 155 -9.60 4.14 11.78
CA GLY A 155 -8.88 3.56 12.91
C GLY A 155 -9.64 3.73 14.24
N ARG A 156 -10.27 4.91 14.45
CA ARG A 156 -11.11 5.18 15.62
C ARG A 156 -12.40 4.35 15.60
N ASP A 157 -13.08 4.32 14.46
CA ASP A 157 -14.29 3.52 14.22
C ASP A 157 -14.06 2.02 14.51
N HIS A 158 -12.91 1.50 14.10
CA HIS A 158 -12.52 0.10 14.33
C HIS A 158 -11.95 -0.16 15.73
N GLY A 159 -11.91 0.84 16.61
CA GLY A 159 -11.38 0.69 17.97
C GLY A 159 -9.92 0.25 18.02
N LEU A 160 -9.10 0.71 17.06
CA LEU A 160 -7.68 0.32 17.02
C LEU A 160 -6.93 0.87 18.23
N LEU A 161 -6.04 0.04 18.78
CA LEU A 161 -5.16 0.44 19.88
C LEU A 161 -4.20 1.56 19.43
N PRO A 162 -3.75 2.41 20.37
CA PRO A 162 -2.80 3.48 20.05
C PRO A 162 -1.44 2.92 19.62
N TYR A 163 -0.67 3.76 18.92
CA TYR A 163 0.67 3.44 18.40
C TYR A 163 1.58 2.76 19.44
N VAL A 164 1.62 3.28 20.67
CA VAL A 164 2.47 2.75 21.75
C VAL A 164 2.11 1.32 22.17
N ALA A 165 0.83 0.94 22.08
CA ALA A 165 0.38 -0.41 22.39
C ALA A 165 0.81 -1.40 21.29
N TRP A 166 0.74 -1.00 20.01
CA TRP A 166 1.23 -1.82 18.91
C TRP A 166 2.75 -1.98 18.92
N ARG A 167 3.51 -0.93 19.27
CA ARG A 167 4.96 -1.06 19.47
C ARG A 167 5.29 -2.14 20.50
N ARG A 168 4.61 -2.10 21.66
CA ARG A 168 4.78 -3.10 22.71
C ARG A 168 4.38 -4.50 22.24
N HIS A 169 3.25 -4.63 21.53
CA HIS A 169 2.80 -5.89 20.97
C HIS A 169 3.82 -6.50 19.99
N CYS A 170 4.49 -5.66 19.19
CA CYS A 170 5.55 -6.07 18.28
C CYS A 170 6.94 -6.22 18.94
N GLY A 171 7.06 -6.09 20.26
CA GLY A 171 8.34 -6.19 20.97
C GLY A 171 9.32 -5.04 20.68
N LEU A 172 8.84 -3.91 20.17
CA LEU A 172 9.65 -2.74 19.86
C LEU A 172 9.92 -1.89 21.12
N GLN A 173 10.96 -1.04 21.06
CA GLN A 173 11.33 -0.14 22.15
C GLN A 173 10.14 0.74 22.60
N GLU A 174 9.96 0.84 23.92
CA GLU A 174 8.88 1.59 24.56
C GLU A 174 9.02 3.10 24.32
N VAL A 175 7.88 3.77 24.13
CA VAL A 175 7.75 5.22 23.99
C VAL A 175 6.99 5.72 25.22
N ARG A 176 7.60 6.59 26.02
CA ARG A 176 7.02 7.14 27.25
C ARG A 176 6.59 8.60 27.11
N GLY A 177 7.08 9.29 26.09
CA GLY A 177 6.63 10.63 25.72
C GLY A 177 6.99 10.99 24.29
N PHE A 178 6.52 12.16 23.84
CA PHE A 178 6.73 12.61 22.45
C PHE A 178 8.20 12.81 22.07
N ARG A 179 9.08 13.12 23.03
CA ARG A 179 10.54 13.18 22.77
C ARG A 179 11.11 11.83 22.34
N ASP A 180 10.59 10.73 22.86
CA ASP A 180 11.08 9.39 22.48
C ASP A 180 10.74 9.06 21.02
N LEU A 181 9.73 9.72 20.43
CA LEU A 181 9.38 9.53 19.03
C LEU A 181 10.49 9.98 18.07
N GLU A 182 11.31 10.96 18.46
CA GLU A 182 12.43 11.45 17.63
C GLU A 182 13.49 10.35 17.35
N GLN A 183 13.49 9.27 18.12
CA GLN A 183 14.34 8.10 17.87
C GLN A 183 13.83 7.23 16.71
N PHE A 184 12.57 7.39 16.31
CA PHE A 184 11.88 6.51 15.35
C PHE A 184 11.28 7.25 14.15
N MET A 185 11.24 8.58 14.19
CA MET A 185 10.73 9.43 13.10
C MET A 185 11.42 10.78 13.10
N GLY A 186 11.21 11.56 12.03
CA GLY A 186 11.79 12.90 11.90
C GLY A 186 11.35 13.84 13.04
N PRO A 187 12.23 14.76 13.52
CA PRO A 187 11.91 15.67 14.62
C PRO A 187 10.65 16.53 14.36
N ALA A 188 10.45 16.97 13.12
CA ALA A 188 9.26 17.73 12.74
C ALA A 188 7.96 16.92 12.91
N ALA A 189 7.97 15.64 12.53
CA ALA A 189 6.82 14.74 12.69
C ALA A 189 6.53 14.47 14.18
N ALA A 190 7.58 14.19 14.97
CA ALA A 190 7.44 13.99 16.41
C ALA A 190 6.85 15.21 17.13
N GLN A 191 7.32 16.41 16.79
CA GLN A 191 6.78 17.66 17.32
C GLN A 191 5.34 17.92 16.88
N ALA A 192 5.00 17.65 15.62
CA ALA A 192 3.63 17.80 15.13
C ALA A 192 2.66 16.86 15.86
N LEU A 193 3.04 15.59 16.03
CA LEU A 193 2.26 14.63 16.81
C LEU A 193 2.10 15.08 18.28
N GLY A 194 3.16 15.62 18.88
CA GLY A 194 3.10 16.19 20.24
C GLY A 194 2.13 17.36 20.38
N LYS A 195 1.94 18.17 19.34
CA LYS A 195 0.95 19.24 19.37
C LYS A 195 -0.48 18.74 19.17
N LEU A 196 -0.67 17.66 18.42
CA LEU A 196 -1.98 17.15 18.02
C LEU A 196 -2.59 16.14 19.01
N TYR A 197 -1.75 15.40 19.74
CA TYR A 197 -2.16 14.26 20.56
C TYR A 197 -1.81 14.37 22.05
N ALA A 198 -1.19 15.48 22.50
CA ALA A 198 -0.87 15.71 23.90
C ALA A 198 -2.11 16.05 24.75
#